data_AF-A0A1W9U822-F1
#
_entry.id   AF-A0A1W9U822-F1
#
_cell.length_a   1.000
_cell.length_b   1.000
_cell.length_c   1.000
_cell.angle_alpha   90.00
_cell.angle_beta   90.00
_cell.angle_gamma   90.00
#
_symmetry.space_group_name_H-M   'P 1'
#
loop_
_entity.id
_entity.type
_entity.pdbx_description
1 polymer ?
#
loop_
_entity_poly.entity_id
_entity_poly.type
_entity_poly.pdbx_seq_one_letter_code
_entity_poly.pdbx_strand_id
1 'polypeptide(L)'
;MPTRQVRQKTMSTAGQGLVEYALLLALVLGISVGGLALTGVSVGDVFSQVSERLQGDFTSARTPTPIPEDIMVSVIDIGGDGISNVRLHAFTSLGRYTGNNGRTNDEGNFHFDLDDGSYRFRAYYQAHYYWSETIDWPAQAFAEIQTGRRPFTVTVADAAGAAISDVRIHAYNERGWYTGVRGRTGADGTAVLDLADGQVKFRAYYQGHYYWSEIFTTPDVTSATINIGRRPFTVKVADAVGAGIPDAQIHVYNERGWYTGVTGRTGADGTAVLDLADGQVKFRAYYQGHYYWSEILTTPDVTSATINIGRRPFTVKVAGAADGGIPDVRIHVYNERGWYTGVTGRTGADGTVVLDLADGQVKFRAYYQAHYHWSDIVTIPDVTSATIEIGQRPVTILVVDQGGTPQANVRVYAFTTRNWYTGVSGRTGGDGQVIFNLSNGAYRFRANTSSGAFWSDDITVPDSTSAKVSVH
;
A
#
# COMPACT_ATOMS: atom_id res chain seq x y z
N MET A 1 -66.70 -36.54 -4.66
CA MET A 1 -66.66 -36.82 -6.11
C MET A 1 -65.23 -36.60 -6.62
N PRO A 2 -64.47 -37.66 -6.93
CA PRO A 2 -63.31 -37.57 -7.80
C PRO A 2 -63.59 -38.24 -9.14
N THR A 3 -63.34 -37.53 -10.23
CA THR A 3 -63.65 -37.99 -11.60
C THR A 3 -62.51 -38.86 -12.15
N ARG A 4 -62.94 -39.82 -12.95
CA ARG A 4 -62.31 -41.07 -13.39
C ARG A 4 -61.46 -40.89 -14.66
N GLN A 5 -60.45 -41.76 -14.79
CA GLN A 5 -59.81 -42.31 -16.02
C GLN A 5 -58.91 -41.36 -16.85
N VAL A 6 -57.88 -41.80 -17.59
CA VAL A 6 -57.60 -43.07 -18.28
C VAL A 6 -56.08 -43.36 -18.28
N ARG A 7 -55.69 -44.61 -18.02
CA ARG A 7 -54.35 -45.17 -18.30
C ARG A 7 -54.30 -45.52 -19.80
N GLN A 8 -53.46 -44.86 -20.59
CA GLN A 8 -53.13 -45.31 -21.94
C GLN A 8 -51.80 -46.07 -21.94
N LYS A 9 -51.85 -47.25 -22.55
CA LYS A 9 -50.80 -48.26 -22.68
C LYS A 9 -50.11 -48.02 -24.03
N THR A 10 -48.89 -47.52 -24.02
CA THR A 10 -48.09 -47.34 -25.23
C THR A 10 -47.57 -48.70 -25.68
N MET A 11 -48.09 -49.21 -26.80
CA MET A 11 -47.54 -50.34 -27.53
C MET A 11 -46.33 -49.88 -28.35
N SER A 12 -45.31 -50.72 -28.39
CA SER A 12 -44.08 -50.56 -29.17
C SER A 12 -44.33 -50.58 -30.68
N THR A 13 -43.92 -49.54 -31.39
CA THR A 13 -43.73 -49.54 -32.85
C THR A 13 -42.27 -49.86 -33.16
N ALA A 14 -41.91 -51.14 -33.12
CA ALA A 14 -40.69 -51.67 -33.71
C ALA A 14 -41.12 -52.50 -34.93
N GLY A 15 -40.96 -51.95 -36.14
CA GLY A 15 -41.28 -52.69 -37.37
C GLY A 15 -41.66 -51.86 -38.61
N GLN A 16 -41.61 -50.53 -38.57
CA GLN A 16 -42.07 -49.71 -39.70
C GLN A 16 -40.96 -49.36 -40.73
N GLY A 17 -39.68 -49.42 -40.35
CA GLY A 17 -38.57 -49.04 -41.23
C GLY A 17 -38.22 -50.06 -42.34
N LEU A 18 -38.38 -51.37 -42.11
CA LEU A 18 -37.97 -52.39 -43.09
C LEU A 18 -38.92 -52.48 -44.31
N VAL A 19 -40.21 -52.21 -44.10
CA VAL A 19 -41.21 -52.25 -45.18
C VAL A 19 -41.10 -50.99 -46.07
N GLU A 20 -40.79 -49.84 -45.49
CA GLU A 20 -40.52 -48.60 -46.24
C GLU A 20 -39.24 -48.71 -47.07
N TYR A 21 -38.18 -49.35 -46.55
CA TYR A 21 -36.97 -49.62 -47.32
C TYR A 21 -37.20 -50.59 -48.49
N ALA A 22 -38.02 -51.63 -48.31
CA ALA A 22 -38.34 -52.58 -49.38
C ALA A 22 -39.17 -51.92 -50.50
N LEU A 23 -40.09 -51.02 -50.16
CA LEU A 23 -40.89 -50.25 -51.14
C LEU A 23 -40.04 -49.22 -51.89
N LEU A 24 -39.11 -48.54 -51.22
CA LEU A 24 -38.16 -47.63 -51.87
C LEU A 24 -37.22 -48.38 -52.84
N LEU A 25 -36.70 -49.54 -52.45
CA LEU A 25 -35.89 -50.39 -53.32
C LEU A 25 -36.67 -50.89 -54.55
N ALA A 26 -37.93 -51.31 -54.36
CA ALA A 26 -38.79 -51.72 -55.46
C ALA A 26 -39.12 -50.55 -56.42
N LEU A 27 -39.34 -49.34 -55.88
CA LEU A 27 -39.61 -48.13 -56.67
C LEU A 27 -38.38 -47.70 -57.48
N VAL A 28 -37.19 -47.74 -56.88
CA VAL A 28 -35.91 -47.42 -57.55
C VAL A 28 -35.60 -48.46 -58.64
N LEU A 29 -35.85 -49.75 -58.39
CA LEU A 29 -35.74 -50.80 -59.42
C LEU A 29 -36.73 -50.60 -60.57
N GLY A 30 -37.98 -50.22 -60.27
CA GLY A 30 -38.99 -49.94 -61.29
C GLY A 30 -38.65 -48.73 -62.17
N ILE A 31 -38.14 -47.65 -61.57
CA ILE A 31 -37.69 -46.45 -62.31
C ILE A 31 -36.45 -46.76 -63.16
N SER A 32 -35.54 -47.59 -62.66
CA SER A 32 -34.32 -47.98 -63.37
C SER A 32 -34.62 -48.85 -64.61
N VAL A 33 -35.53 -49.83 -64.47
CA VAL A 33 -35.95 -50.70 -65.58
C VAL A 33 -36.80 -49.94 -66.61
N GLY A 34 -37.65 -49.01 -66.17
CA GLY A 34 -38.42 -48.13 -67.07
C GLY A 34 -37.55 -47.14 -67.85
N GLY A 35 -36.51 -46.58 -67.22
CA GLY A 35 -35.55 -45.69 -67.87
C GLY A 35 -34.62 -46.40 -68.87
N LEU A 36 -34.29 -47.67 -68.61
CA LEU A 36 -33.44 -48.49 -69.50
C LEU A 36 -34.16 -48.93 -70.78
N ALA A 37 -35.48 -49.15 -70.74
CA ALA A 37 -36.26 -49.46 -71.94
C ALA A 37 -36.39 -48.27 -72.91
N LEU A 38 -36.27 -47.03 -72.43
CA LEU A 38 -36.44 -45.80 -73.21
C LEU A 38 -35.14 -45.26 -73.84
N THR A 39 -33.98 -45.71 -73.38
CA THR A 39 -32.67 -45.15 -73.75
C THR A 39 -31.85 -46.04 -74.70
N GLY A 40 -32.37 -47.21 -75.10
CA GLY A 40 -31.76 -48.07 -76.11
C GLY A 40 -30.43 -48.70 -75.70
N VAL A 41 -30.03 -48.55 -74.43
CA VAL A 41 -28.83 -49.16 -73.86
C VAL A 41 -29.16 -50.62 -73.54
N SER A 42 -28.38 -51.57 -74.07
CA SER A 42 -28.65 -52.98 -73.78
C SER A 42 -28.42 -53.24 -72.28
N VAL A 43 -29.24 -54.08 -71.66
CA VAL A 43 -29.04 -54.54 -70.28
C VAL A 43 -27.64 -55.16 -70.11
N GLY A 44 -27.06 -55.67 -71.19
CA GLY A 44 -25.68 -56.16 -71.24
C GLY A 44 -24.62 -55.07 -71.05
N ASP A 45 -24.80 -53.87 -71.61
CA ASP A 45 -23.83 -52.77 -71.48
C ASP A 45 -23.81 -52.17 -70.08
N VAL A 46 -24.99 -52.10 -69.44
CA VAL A 46 -25.11 -51.69 -68.03
C VAL A 46 -24.59 -52.78 -67.10
N PHE A 47 -24.83 -54.06 -67.41
CA PHE A 47 -24.27 -55.16 -66.65
C PHE A 47 -22.74 -55.20 -66.77
N SER A 48 -22.16 -54.92 -67.93
CA SER A 48 -20.70 -54.84 -68.11
C SER A 48 -20.08 -53.62 -67.43
N GLN A 49 -20.71 -52.43 -67.48
CA GLN A 49 -20.22 -51.26 -66.73
C GLN A 49 -20.37 -51.41 -65.20
N VAL A 50 -21.42 -52.08 -64.74
CA VAL A 50 -21.61 -52.41 -63.31
C VAL A 50 -20.66 -53.53 -62.88
N SER A 51 -20.40 -54.52 -63.74
CA SER A 51 -19.42 -55.58 -63.53
C SER A 51 -17.98 -55.05 -63.54
N GLU A 52 -17.61 -54.10 -64.41
CA GLU A 52 -16.29 -53.46 -64.38
C GLU A 52 -16.12 -52.54 -63.16
N ARG A 53 -17.18 -51.87 -62.70
CA ARG A 53 -17.16 -51.09 -61.45
C ARG A 53 -17.20 -51.96 -60.18
N LEU A 54 -17.77 -53.16 -60.25
CA LEU A 54 -17.75 -54.15 -59.17
C LEU A 54 -16.50 -55.06 -59.21
N GLN A 55 -15.83 -55.20 -60.35
CA GLN A 55 -14.54 -55.91 -60.46
C GLN A 55 -13.34 -54.98 -60.22
N GLY A 56 -13.59 -53.70 -59.91
CA GLY A 56 -12.65 -52.80 -59.28
C GLY A 56 -12.28 -53.30 -57.88
N ASP A 57 -11.19 -54.06 -57.83
CA ASP A 57 -10.33 -54.29 -56.67
C ASP A 57 -11.03 -54.59 -55.32
N PHE A 58 -11.66 -55.78 -55.23
CA PHE A 58 -11.93 -56.42 -53.94
C PHE A 58 -10.67 -57.05 -53.30
N THR A 59 -9.47 -56.75 -53.80
CA THR A 59 -8.18 -57.09 -53.17
C THR A 59 -7.54 -55.94 -52.41
N SER A 60 -8.15 -54.75 -52.43
CA SER A 60 -7.94 -53.77 -51.39
C SER A 60 -8.62 -54.27 -50.12
N ALA A 61 -7.89 -55.06 -49.31
CA ALA A 61 -8.16 -55.14 -47.88
C ALA A 61 -8.53 -53.72 -47.43
N ARG A 62 -9.70 -53.53 -46.78
CA ARG A 62 -9.97 -52.24 -46.11
C ARG A 62 -8.68 -51.91 -45.39
N THR A 63 -7.96 -50.87 -45.82
CA THR A 63 -6.77 -50.45 -45.10
C THR A 63 -7.26 -50.30 -43.67
N PRO A 64 -6.82 -51.15 -42.72
CA PRO A 64 -7.32 -51.06 -41.37
C PRO A 64 -7.12 -49.61 -41.00
N THR A 65 -8.20 -48.91 -40.61
CA THR A 65 -8.07 -47.56 -40.08
C THR A 65 -6.94 -47.64 -39.07
N PRO A 66 -5.81 -46.92 -39.28
CA PRO A 66 -4.66 -47.07 -38.41
C PRO A 66 -5.17 -46.90 -37.00
N ILE A 67 -5.00 -47.96 -36.18
CA ILE A 67 -5.36 -47.86 -34.78
C ILE A 67 -4.48 -46.73 -34.27
N PRO A 68 -5.08 -45.64 -33.74
CA PRO A 68 -4.29 -44.57 -33.16
C PRO A 68 -3.28 -45.17 -32.18
N GLU A 69 -2.08 -44.62 -32.12
CA GLU A 69 -1.01 -45.18 -31.28
C GLU A 69 -1.17 -44.77 -29.81
N ASP A 70 -1.94 -43.70 -29.55
CA ASP A 70 -2.18 -43.14 -28.24
C ASP A 70 -3.57 -42.46 -28.14
N ILE A 71 -3.94 -42.07 -26.92
CA ILE A 71 -5.12 -41.25 -26.66
C ILE A 71 -4.71 -39.79 -26.57
N MET A 72 -5.22 -38.94 -27.46
CA MET A 72 -5.05 -37.50 -27.39
C MET A 72 -6.11 -36.88 -26.48
N VAL A 73 -5.67 -36.10 -25.49
CA VAL A 73 -6.53 -35.31 -24.61
C VAL A 73 -6.27 -33.84 -24.83
N SER A 74 -7.30 -33.10 -25.23
CA SER A 74 -7.25 -31.65 -25.43
C SER A 74 -7.94 -30.92 -24.27
N VAL A 75 -7.24 -29.96 -23.67
CA VAL A 75 -7.83 -29.02 -22.72
C VAL A 75 -8.02 -27.70 -23.42
N ILE A 76 -9.27 -27.25 -23.52
CA ILE A 76 -9.63 -26.07 -24.31
C ILE A 76 -10.40 -25.03 -23.49
N ASP A 77 -10.43 -23.81 -23.99
CA ASP A 77 -11.32 -22.75 -23.54
C ASP A 77 -12.64 -22.72 -24.33
N ILE A 78 -13.55 -21.81 -23.96
CA ILE A 78 -14.90 -21.76 -24.56
C ILE A 78 -14.89 -21.48 -26.07
N GLY A 79 -13.82 -20.88 -26.60
CA GLY A 79 -13.63 -20.61 -28.02
C GLY A 79 -13.09 -21.81 -28.80
N GLY A 80 -12.68 -22.87 -28.10
CA GLY A 80 -12.00 -24.03 -28.69
C GLY A 80 -10.47 -23.91 -28.69
N ASP A 81 -9.90 -22.84 -28.13
CA ASP A 81 -8.47 -22.63 -28.12
C ASP A 81 -7.80 -23.50 -27.04
N GLY A 82 -6.66 -24.12 -27.40
CA GLY A 82 -5.88 -24.95 -26.51
C GLY A 82 -5.31 -24.21 -25.31
N ILE A 83 -5.34 -24.84 -24.13
CA ILE A 83 -4.78 -24.31 -22.90
C ILE A 83 -3.51 -25.09 -22.55
N SER A 84 -2.37 -24.39 -22.60
CA SER A 84 -1.07 -25.00 -22.37
C SER A 84 -0.75 -25.23 -20.89
N ASN A 85 0.17 -26.16 -20.64
CA ASN A 85 0.75 -26.47 -19.33
C ASN A 85 -0.29 -26.85 -18.25
N VAL A 86 -1.42 -27.44 -18.65
CA VAL A 86 -2.47 -27.93 -17.75
C VAL A 86 -2.13 -29.33 -17.28
N ARG A 87 -2.14 -29.54 -15.96
CA ARG A 87 -1.85 -30.85 -15.38
C ARG A 87 -3.02 -31.81 -15.60
N LEU A 88 -2.74 -32.93 -16.24
CA LEU A 88 -3.70 -33.98 -16.56
C LEU A 88 -3.42 -35.28 -15.79
N HIS A 89 -4.47 -36.02 -15.49
CA HIS A 89 -4.41 -37.33 -14.83
C HIS A 89 -5.44 -38.26 -15.47
N ALA A 90 -5.05 -39.49 -15.80
CA ALA A 90 -5.94 -40.50 -16.34
C ALA A 90 -6.54 -41.38 -15.23
N PHE A 91 -7.84 -41.61 -15.31
CA PHE A 91 -8.61 -42.46 -14.41
C PHE A 91 -9.38 -43.49 -15.23
N THR A 92 -9.58 -44.69 -14.67
CA THR A 92 -10.54 -45.64 -15.25
C THR A 92 -11.96 -45.10 -15.14
N SER A 93 -12.90 -45.65 -15.89
CA SER A 93 -14.33 -45.31 -15.81
C SER A 93 -14.92 -45.53 -14.41
N LEU A 94 -14.31 -46.39 -13.60
CA LEU A 94 -14.64 -46.62 -12.19
C LEU A 94 -14.01 -45.60 -11.21
N GLY A 95 -13.29 -44.59 -11.73
CA GLY A 95 -12.67 -43.52 -10.95
C GLY A 95 -11.33 -43.89 -10.29
N ARG A 96 -10.70 -45.01 -10.67
CA ARG A 96 -9.38 -45.40 -10.16
C ARG A 96 -8.28 -44.68 -10.93
N TYR A 97 -7.38 -44.01 -10.22
CA TYR A 97 -6.21 -43.39 -10.85
C TYR A 97 -5.31 -44.45 -11.47
N THR A 98 -4.91 -44.24 -12.72
CA THR A 98 -4.10 -45.19 -13.49
C THR A 98 -2.61 -45.13 -13.17
N GLY A 99 -2.14 -44.04 -12.55
CA GLY A 99 -0.70 -43.72 -12.43
C GLY A 99 -0.22 -42.73 -13.50
N ASN A 100 -0.93 -42.62 -14.62
CA ASN A 100 -0.54 -41.80 -15.75
C ASN A 100 -0.97 -40.34 -15.59
N ASN A 101 -0.03 -39.44 -15.84
CA ASN A 101 -0.22 -37.99 -15.73
C ASN A 101 0.75 -37.25 -16.66
N GLY A 102 0.39 -36.01 -16.98
CA GLY A 102 1.17 -35.18 -17.88
C GLY A 102 0.76 -33.72 -17.85
N ARG A 103 1.30 -32.95 -18.78
CA ARG A 103 0.96 -31.53 -18.97
C ARG A 103 0.70 -31.29 -20.44
N THR A 104 -0.33 -30.50 -20.73
CA THR A 104 -0.64 -30.11 -22.11
C THR A 104 0.48 -29.27 -22.72
N ASN A 105 0.69 -29.42 -24.02
CA ASN A 105 1.61 -28.63 -24.83
C ASN A 105 1.01 -27.25 -25.19
N ASP A 106 1.65 -26.49 -26.09
CA ASP A 106 1.21 -25.14 -26.46
C ASP A 106 -0.14 -25.12 -27.19
N GLU A 107 -0.51 -26.21 -27.88
CA GLU A 107 -1.82 -26.41 -28.50
C GLU A 107 -2.87 -26.97 -27.53
N GLY A 108 -2.55 -27.14 -26.24
CA GLY A 108 -3.49 -27.66 -25.25
C GLY A 108 -3.66 -29.18 -25.26
N ASN A 109 -2.79 -29.91 -25.97
CA ASN A 109 -2.89 -31.35 -26.17
C ASN A 109 -1.90 -32.13 -25.30
N PHE A 110 -2.28 -33.34 -24.89
CA PHE A 110 -1.39 -34.31 -24.27
C PHE A 110 -1.77 -35.72 -24.71
N HIS A 111 -0.77 -36.57 -24.96
CA HIS A 111 -0.97 -37.94 -25.42
C HIS A 111 -0.73 -38.93 -24.28
N PHE A 112 -1.69 -39.82 -24.04
CA PHE A 112 -1.60 -40.89 -23.06
C PHE A 112 -1.39 -42.24 -23.76
N ASP A 113 -0.36 -42.97 -23.33
CA ASP A 113 -0.15 -44.38 -23.65
C ASP A 113 -0.83 -45.23 -22.56
N LEU A 114 -1.95 -45.88 -22.89
CA LEU A 114 -2.78 -46.68 -21.97
C LEU A 114 -3.20 -47.99 -22.65
N ASP A 115 -3.33 -49.04 -21.85
CA ASP A 115 -3.90 -50.32 -22.28
C ASP A 115 -5.38 -50.15 -22.68
N ASP A 116 -5.91 -51.08 -23.50
CA ASP A 116 -7.33 -51.17 -23.86
C ASP A 116 -8.25 -51.06 -22.63
N GLY A 117 -9.22 -50.14 -22.68
CA GLY A 117 -10.07 -49.88 -21.53
C GLY A 117 -10.92 -48.62 -21.65
N SER A 118 -11.70 -48.38 -20.59
CA SER A 118 -12.61 -47.24 -20.50
C SER A 118 -12.06 -46.20 -19.52
N TYR A 119 -11.90 -44.95 -19.96
CA TYR A 119 -11.14 -43.92 -19.26
C TYR A 119 -11.85 -42.57 -19.18
N ARG A 120 -11.54 -41.81 -18.12
CA ARG A 120 -11.83 -40.39 -17.97
C ARG A 120 -10.57 -39.64 -17.59
N PHE A 121 -10.45 -38.39 -18.04
CA PHE A 121 -9.29 -37.56 -17.79
C PHE A 121 -9.67 -36.37 -16.93
N ARG A 122 -8.80 -36.03 -15.97
CA ARG A 122 -8.98 -34.88 -15.08
C ARG A 122 -7.90 -33.84 -15.32
N ALA A 123 -8.31 -32.62 -15.64
CA ALA A 123 -7.46 -31.45 -15.66
C ALA A 123 -7.51 -30.72 -14.31
N TYR A 124 -6.36 -30.19 -13.87
CA TYR A 124 -6.29 -29.19 -12.80
C TYR A 124 -5.88 -27.84 -13.40
N TYR A 125 -6.82 -26.90 -13.46
CA TYR A 125 -6.62 -25.59 -14.06
C TYR A 125 -7.27 -24.51 -13.20
N GLN A 126 -6.58 -23.38 -13.03
CA GLN A 126 -7.05 -22.24 -12.22
C GLN A 126 -7.65 -22.61 -10.85
N ALA A 127 -7.00 -23.54 -10.14
CA ALA A 127 -7.42 -24.07 -8.85
C ALA A 127 -8.75 -24.85 -8.82
N HIS A 128 -9.23 -25.31 -9.98
CA HIS A 128 -10.41 -26.14 -10.16
C HIS A 128 -10.07 -27.47 -10.87
N TYR A 129 -10.97 -28.45 -10.77
CA TYR A 129 -10.86 -29.72 -11.48
C TYR A 129 -11.91 -29.80 -12.58
N TYR A 130 -11.48 -30.16 -13.77
CA TYR A 130 -12.34 -30.38 -14.94
C TYR A 130 -12.19 -31.81 -15.41
N TRP A 131 -13.26 -32.39 -15.94
CA TRP A 131 -13.30 -33.78 -16.35
C TRP A 131 -13.74 -33.91 -17.80
N SER A 132 -13.13 -34.84 -18.52
CA SER A 132 -13.66 -35.29 -19.80
C SER A 132 -14.89 -36.16 -19.60
N GLU A 133 -15.63 -36.38 -20.69
CA GLU A 133 -16.50 -37.54 -20.82
C GLU A 133 -15.68 -38.85 -20.78
N THR A 134 -16.37 -39.97 -20.56
CA THR A 134 -15.75 -41.29 -20.63
C THR A 134 -15.52 -41.67 -22.09
N ILE A 135 -14.33 -42.20 -22.40
CA ILE A 135 -14.01 -42.77 -23.71
C ILE A 135 -13.64 -44.24 -23.58
N ASP A 136 -13.90 -45.02 -24.64
CA ASP A 136 -13.51 -46.43 -24.72
C ASP A 136 -12.35 -46.60 -25.73
N TRP A 137 -11.15 -46.86 -25.23
CA TRP A 137 -9.95 -47.12 -26.04
C TRP A 137 -9.85 -48.60 -26.40
N PRO A 138 -9.56 -48.98 -27.67
CA PRO A 138 -9.14 -48.13 -28.80
C PRO A 138 -10.26 -47.63 -29.74
N ALA A 139 -11.53 -47.82 -29.39
CA ALA A 139 -12.66 -47.37 -30.23
C ALA A 139 -12.72 -45.83 -30.35
N GLN A 140 -12.27 -45.12 -29.33
CA GLN A 140 -12.18 -43.67 -29.25
C GLN A 140 -10.78 -43.26 -28.80
N ALA A 141 -10.15 -42.36 -29.55
CA ALA A 141 -8.77 -41.93 -29.36
C ALA A 141 -8.63 -40.46 -28.94
N PHE A 142 -9.76 -39.79 -28.73
CA PHE A 142 -9.81 -38.36 -28.48
C PHE A 142 -10.74 -38.08 -27.31
N ALA A 143 -10.25 -37.33 -26.33
CA ALA A 143 -11.05 -36.78 -25.25
C ALA A 143 -10.83 -35.27 -25.15
N GLU A 144 -11.92 -34.55 -24.92
CA GLU A 144 -11.91 -33.11 -24.73
C GLU A 144 -12.25 -32.77 -23.28
N ILE A 145 -11.56 -31.76 -22.73
CA ILE A 145 -11.86 -31.15 -21.46
C ILE A 145 -12.10 -29.66 -21.68
N GLN A 146 -13.36 -29.26 -21.63
CA GLN A 146 -13.76 -27.86 -21.71
C GLN A 146 -13.68 -27.21 -20.32
N THR A 147 -12.85 -26.17 -20.20
CA THR A 147 -12.69 -25.41 -18.95
C THR A 147 -13.66 -24.25 -18.83
N GLY A 148 -14.28 -23.83 -19.94
CA GLY A 148 -15.15 -22.67 -20.02
C GLY A 148 -14.41 -21.34 -19.84
N ARG A 149 -13.08 -21.33 -19.96
CA ARG A 149 -12.26 -20.11 -19.78
C ARG A 149 -12.75 -19.00 -20.69
N ARG A 150 -13.11 -17.86 -20.08
CA ARG A 150 -13.66 -16.69 -20.78
C ARG A 150 -13.33 -15.39 -20.05
N PRO A 151 -13.41 -14.24 -20.73
CA PRO A 151 -13.26 -12.93 -20.08
C PRO A 151 -14.31 -12.71 -18.99
N PHE A 152 -13.86 -12.25 -17.82
CA PHE A 152 -14.67 -11.86 -16.68
C PHE A 152 -14.28 -10.46 -16.23
N THR A 153 -15.25 -9.56 -16.10
CA THR A 153 -14.97 -8.15 -15.75
C THR A 153 -15.11 -7.91 -14.25
N VAL A 154 -14.04 -7.44 -13.61
CA VAL A 154 -14.09 -7.03 -12.20
C VAL A 154 -13.97 -5.52 -12.10
N THR A 155 -14.97 -4.88 -11.50
CA THR A 155 -15.00 -3.45 -11.23
C THR A 155 -14.62 -3.18 -9.78
N VAL A 156 -13.76 -2.20 -9.53
CA VAL A 156 -13.53 -1.66 -8.18
C VAL A 156 -14.16 -0.28 -8.10
N ALA A 157 -15.02 -0.09 -7.11
CA ALA A 157 -15.80 1.12 -6.95
C ALA A 157 -15.72 1.69 -5.53
N ASP A 158 -15.97 2.99 -5.41
CA ASP A 158 -16.10 3.70 -4.15
C ASP A 158 -17.50 3.51 -3.53
N ALA A 159 -17.76 4.15 -2.38
CA ALA A 159 -19.05 4.04 -1.69
C ALA A 159 -20.24 4.53 -2.53
N ALA A 160 -20.02 5.47 -3.46
CA ALA A 160 -21.03 6.03 -4.36
C ALA A 160 -21.13 5.25 -5.69
N GLY A 161 -20.31 4.22 -5.89
CA GLY A 161 -20.24 3.44 -7.12
C GLY A 161 -19.32 4.05 -8.19
N ALA A 162 -18.57 5.11 -7.88
CA ALA A 162 -17.62 5.68 -8.83
C ALA A 162 -16.38 4.78 -8.96
N ALA A 163 -15.86 4.69 -10.17
CA ALA A 163 -14.81 3.77 -10.52
C ALA A 163 -13.45 4.14 -9.92
N ILE A 164 -12.66 3.13 -9.51
CA ILE A 164 -11.33 3.33 -8.91
C ILE A 164 -10.27 2.62 -9.75
N SER A 165 -9.33 3.43 -10.27
CA SER A 165 -8.24 2.97 -11.12
C SER A 165 -7.01 2.50 -10.33
N ASP A 166 -6.10 1.81 -11.03
CA ASP A 166 -4.83 1.31 -10.52
C ASP A 166 -4.94 0.32 -9.34
N VAL A 167 -6.09 -0.33 -9.15
CA VAL A 167 -6.29 -1.29 -8.04
C VAL A 167 -5.88 -2.69 -8.47
N ARG A 168 -5.01 -3.35 -7.71
CA ARG A 168 -4.61 -4.75 -7.99
C ARG A 168 -5.70 -5.71 -7.53
N ILE A 169 -6.09 -6.62 -8.41
CA ILE A 169 -7.12 -7.64 -8.17
C ILE A 169 -6.49 -9.03 -8.34
N HIS A 170 -6.85 -9.95 -7.46
CA HIS A 170 -6.47 -11.35 -7.53
C HIS A 170 -7.72 -12.22 -7.43
N ALA A 171 -7.82 -13.26 -8.25
CA ALA A 171 -8.91 -14.22 -8.19
C ALA A 171 -8.53 -15.43 -7.33
N TYR A 172 -9.48 -15.90 -6.55
CA TYR A 172 -9.37 -17.05 -5.65
C TYR A 172 -10.57 -17.97 -5.86
N ASN A 173 -10.39 -19.27 -5.69
CA ASN A 173 -11.53 -20.18 -5.63
C ASN A 173 -12.30 -20.03 -4.30
N GLU A 174 -13.40 -20.77 -4.13
CA GLU A 174 -14.24 -20.73 -2.92
C GLU A 174 -13.44 -21.06 -1.64
N ARG A 175 -12.47 -21.98 -1.76
CA ARG A 175 -11.58 -22.43 -0.68
C ARG A 175 -10.48 -21.43 -0.33
N GLY A 176 -10.36 -20.33 -1.08
CA GLY A 176 -9.33 -19.31 -0.87
C GLY A 176 -7.97 -19.65 -1.49
N TRP A 177 -7.91 -20.60 -2.43
CA TRP A 177 -6.71 -20.85 -3.22
C TRP A 177 -6.62 -19.87 -4.38
N TYR A 178 -5.44 -19.28 -4.56
CA TYR A 178 -5.19 -18.37 -5.66
C TYR A 178 -5.28 -19.12 -7.00
N THR A 179 -6.06 -18.60 -7.94
CA THR A 179 -6.28 -19.26 -9.24
C THR A 179 -5.10 -19.10 -10.20
N GLY A 180 -4.13 -18.24 -9.87
CA GLY A 180 -3.09 -17.81 -10.82
C GLY A 180 -3.46 -16.53 -11.56
N VAL A 181 -4.73 -16.12 -11.52
CA VAL A 181 -5.25 -14.99 -12.29
C VAL A 181 -5.26 -13.70 -11.47
N ARG A 182 -4.71 -12.65 -12.05
CA ARG A 182 -4.65 -11.30 -11.46
C ARG A 182 -4.79 -10.25 -12.55
N GLY A 183 -5.24 -9.07 -12.15
CA GLY A 183 -5.35 -7.91 -13.01
C GLY A 183 -5.17 -6.62 -12.24
N ARG A 184 -5.26 -5.50 -12.95
CA ARG A 184 -5.22 -4.17 -12.37
C ARG A 184 -6.25 -3.30 -13.05
N THR A 185 -7.00 -2.51 -12.29
CA THR A 185 -8.08 -1.71 -12.85
C THR A 185 -7.56 -0.57 -13.73
N GLY A 186 -8.24 -0.36 -14.86
CA GLY A 186 -8.01 0.75 -15.78
C GLY A 186 -8.62 2.05 -15.28
N ALA A 187 -8.65 3.08 -16.15
CA ALA A 187 -9.21 4.40 -15.83
C ALA A 187 -10.72 4.36 -15.54
N ASP A 188 -11.42 3.39 -16.11
CA ASP A 188 -12.84 3.07 -15.89
C ASP A 188 -13.08 2.18 -14.65
N GLY A 189 -12.01 1.90 -13.87
CA GLY A 189 -12.04 1.06 -12.68
C GLY A 189 -12.34 -0.41 -12.93
N THR A 190 -12.22 -0.89 -14.16
CA THR A 190 -12.44 -2.30 -14.51
C THR A 190 -11.13 -3.03 -14.81
N ALA A 191 -11.10 -4.33 -14.53
CA ALA A 191 -10.07 -5.26 -14.99
C ALA A 191 -10.73 -6.49 -15.61
N VAL A 192 -10.30 -6.87 -16.80
CA VAL A 192 -10.76 -8.10 -17.46
C VAL A 192 -9.81 -9.24 -17.10
N LEU A 193 -10.36 -10.33 -16.59
CA LEU A 193 -9.65 -11.52 -16.14
C LEU A 193 -10.15 -12.74 -16.91
N ASP A 194 -9.26 -13.53 -17.51
CA ASP A 194 -9.65 -14.78 -18.17
C ASP A 194 -9.83 -15.88 -17.13
N LEU A 195 -11.08 -16.25 -16.84
CA LEU A 195 -11.46 -17.19 -15.80
C LEU A 195 -12.16 -18.41 -16.37
N ALA A 196 -11.74 -19.60 -15.92
CA ALA A 196 -12.44 -20.85 -16.16
C ALA A 196 -13.73 -20.97 -15.32
N ASP A 197 -14.62 -21.89 -15.72
CA ASP A 197 -15.88 -22.14 -15.03
C ASP A 197 -15.61 -22.71 -13.63
N GLY A 198 -16.34 -22.23 -12.62
CA GLY A 198 -16.08 -22.56 -11.23
C GLY A 198 -16.56 -21.52 -10.24
N GLN A 199 -16.28 -21.72 -8.95
CA GLN A 199 -16.62 -20.76 -7.91
C GLN A 199 -15.43 -19.85 -7.63
N VAL A 200 -15.61 -18.55 -7.80
CA VAL A 200 -14.54 -17.55 -7.70
C VAL A 200 -14.92 -16.40 -6.78
N LYS A 201 -13.93 -15.86 -6.07
CA LYS A 201 -14.03 -14.59 -5.34
C LYS A 201 -12.79 -13.75 -5.61
N PHE A 202 -12.94 -12.44 -5.50
CA PHE A 202 -11.91 -11.49 -5.87
C PHE A 202 -11.40 -10.73 -4.66
N ARG A 203 -10.10 -10.46 -4.65
CA ARG A 203 -9.46 -9.62 -3.63
C ARG A 203 -8.81 -8.42 -4.26
N ALA A 204 -9.27 -7.23 -3.88
CA ALA A 204 -8.59 -5.97 -4.17
C ALA A 204 -7.64 -5.59 -3.02
N TYR A 205 -6.54 -4.91 -3.35
CA TYR A 205 -5.67 -4.26 -2.36
C TYR A 205 -5.62 -2.76 -2.62
N TYR A 206 -6.07 -1.97 -1.65
CA TYR A 206 -6.16 -0.52 -1.76
C TYR A 206 -5.91 0.15 -0.40
N GLN A 207 -5.19 1.28 -0.39
CA GLN A 207 -4.87 2.08 0.81
C GLN A 207 -4.37 1.26 2.03
N GLY A 208 -3.66 0.14 1.80
CA GLY A 208 -3.12 -0.69 2.87
C GLY A 208 -4.04 -1.81 3.37
N HIS A 209 -5.24 -1.95 2.82
CA HIS A 209 -6.25 -2.94 3.21
C HIS A 209 -6.62 -3.89 2.06
N TYR A 210 -7.19 -5.04 2.42
CA TYR A 210 -7.73 -6.01 1.48
C TYR A 210 -9.26 -5.98 1.49
N TYR A 211 -9.85 -5.94 0.30
CA TYR A 211 -11.30 -5.95 0.10
C TYR A 211 -11.67 -7.20 -0.68
N TRP A 212 -12.66 -7.93 -0.18
CA TRP A 212 -13.11 -9.17 -0.79
C TRP A 212 -14.49 -8.99 -1.40
N SER A 213 -14.70 -9.55 -2.58
CA SER A 213 -16.05 -9.77 -3.09
C SER A 213 -16.72 -10.95 -2.38
N GLU A 214 -18.02 -11.12 -2.64
CA GLU A 214 -18.69 -12.40 -2.45
C GLU A 214 -18.16 -13.48 -3.42
N ILE A 215 -18.65 -14.70 -3.26
CA ILE A 215 -18.35 -15.82 -4.16
C ILE A 215 -19.35 -15.78 -5.33
N PHE A 216 -18.83 -15.90 -6.54
CA PHE A 216 -19.58 -15.97 -7.79
C PHE A 216 -19.37 -17.34 -8.45
N THR A 217 -20.35 -17.80 -9.21
CA THR A 217 -20.22 -19.00 -10.04
C THR A 217 -20.07 -18.57 -11.50
N THR A 218 -18.95 -18.91 -12.12
CA THR A 218 -18.77 -18.82 -13.58
C THR A 218 -19.29 -20.11 -14.22
N PRO A 219 -20.12 -20.03 -15.28
CA PRO A 219 -20.40 -18.85 -16.11
C PRO A 219 -21.71 -18.11 -15.81
N ASP A 220 -22.42 -18.44 -14.73
CA ASP A 220 -23.72 -17.83 -14.39
C ASP A 220 -23.66 -16.30 -14.35
N VAL A 221 -22.49 -15.77 -13.95
CA VAL A 221 -22.16 -14.34 -14.04
C VAL A 221 -20.84 -14.12 -14.78
N THR A 222 -20.73 -12.97 -15.44
CA THR A 222 -19.54 -12.55 -16.20
C THR A 222 -18.89 -11.28 -15.67
N SER A 223 -19.43 -10.73 -14.57
CA SER A 223 -18.89 -9.54 -13.94
C SER A 223 -19.09 -9.54 -12.42
N ALA A 224 -18.19 -8.85 -11.71
CA ALA A 224 -18.28 -8.61 -10.27
C ALA A 224 -17.88 -7.18 -9.92
N THR A 225 -18.41 -6.67 -8.81
CA THR A 225 -18.01 -5.37 -8.25
C THR A 225 -17.45 -5.55 -6.85
N ILE A 226 -16.29 -4.94 -6.57
CA ILE A 226 -15.73 -4.79 -5.23
C ILE A 226 -15.92 -3.35 -4.81
N ASN A 227 -16.82 -3.11 -3.85
CA ASN A 227 -16.95 -1.80 -3.22
C ASN A 227 -15.94 -1.70 -2.07
N ILE A 228 -15.04 -0.72 -2.14
CA ILE A 228 -14.03 -0.50 -1.10
C ILE A 228 -14.45 0.58 -0.08
N GLY A 229 -15.65 1.14 -0.24
CA GLY A 229 -16.24 2.11 0.67
C GLY A 229 -15.53 3.47 0.72
N ARG A 230 -14.71 3.78 -0.29
CA ARG A 230 -13.99 5.05 -0.36
C ARG A 230 -14.97 6.23 -0.28
N ARG A 231 -14.75 7.13 0.68
CA ARG A 231 -15.59 8.30 0.94
C ARG A 231 -14.80 9.44 1.60
N PRO A 232 -15.30 10.68 1.54
CA PRO A 232 -14.70 11.80 2.25
C PRO A 232 -14.69 11.57 3.78
N PHE A 233 -13.56 11.90 4.40
CA PHE A 233 -13.32 11.81 5.84
C PHE A 233 -12.66 13.10 6.32
N THR A 234 -13.22 13.73 7.35
CA THR A 234 -12.73 15.02 7.84
C THR A 234 -11.76 14.83 9.01
N VAL A 235 -10.53 15.29 8.88
CA VAL A 235 -9.56 15.31 9.97
C VAL A 235 -9.33 16.74 10.43
N LYS A 236 -9.52 17.01 11.72
CA LYS A 236 -9.19 18.29 12.35
C LYS A 236 -7.88 18.19 13.10
N VAL A 237 -6.98 19.14 12.93
CA VAL A 237 -5.83 19.36 13.82
C VAL A 237 -6.17 20.54 14.72
N ALA A 238 -6.17 20.32 16.02
CA ALA A 238 -6.65 21.31 16.99
C ALA A 238 -5.67 21.54 18.13
N ASP A 239 -5.69 22.75 18.70
CA ASP A 239 -4.97 23.08 19.93
C ASP A 239 -5.70 22.61 21.19
N ALA A 240 -5.17 22.96 22.37
CA ALA A 240 -5.71 22.51 23.66
C ALA A 240 -7.14 23.00 23.94
N VAL A 241 -7.61 24.07 23.28
CA VAL A 241 -8.97 24.61 23.42
C VAL A 241 -9.88 24.23 22.25
N GLY A 242 -9.38 23.39 21.33
CA GLY A 242 -10.13 22.92 20.18
C GLY A 242 -10.11 23.86 18.96
N ALA A 243 -9.33 24.94 18.99
CA ALA A 243 -9.19 25.83 17.84
C ALA A 243 -8.31 25.20 16.76
N GLY A 244 -8.63 25.48 15.50
CA GLY A 244 -7.98 24.87 14.35
C GLY A 244 -6.53 25.28 14.15
N ILE A 245 -5.69 24.33 13.73
CA ILE A 245 -4.30 24.56 13.34
C ILE A 245 -4.22 24.56 11.81
N PRO A 246 -4.00 25.72 11.16
CA PRO A 246 -3.83 25.77 9.71
C PRO A 246 -2.49 25.21 9.26
N ASP A 247 -2.43 24.81 7.98
CA ASP A 247 -1.23 24.33 7.29
C ASP A 247 -0.55 23.10 7.92
N ALA A 248 -1.23 22.39 8.82
CA ALA A 248 -0.74 21.16 9.41
C ALA A 248 -0.82 20.02 8.39
N GLN A 249 0.30 19.35 8.14
CA GLN A 249 0.35 18.20 7.23
C GLN A 249 -0.11 16.93 7.95
N ILE A 250 -1.10 16.26 7.37
CA ILE A 250 -1.70 15.03 7.85
C ILE A 250 -1.27 13.87 6.96
N HIS A 251 -0.86 12.77 7.57
CA HIS A 251 -0.59 11.49 6.91
C HIS A 251 -1.47 10.41 7.50
N VAL A 252 -1.99 9.53 6.65
CA VAL A 252 -2.85 8.42 7.06
C VAL A 252 -2.04 7.12 7.11
N TYR A 253 -2.24 6.37 8.18
CA TYR A 253 -1.62 5.07 8.40
C TYR A 253 -2.70 4.04 8.69
N ASN A 254 -2.48 2.79 8.30
CA ASN A 254 -3.33 1.69 8.75
C ASN A 254 -3.04 1.33 10.23
N GLU A 255 -3.78 0.37 10.78
CA GLU A 255 -3.64 -0.07 12.17
C GLU A 255 -2.22 -0.58 12.49
N ARG A 256 -1.54 -1.16 11.48
CA ARG A 256 -0.17 -1.70 11.59
C ARG A 256 0.91 -0.62 11.50
N GLY A 257 0.54 0.64 11.26
CA GLY A 257 1.47 1.75 11.12
C GLY A 257 2.12 1.86 9.74
N TRP A 258 1.55 1.22 8.70
CA TRP A 258 1.96 1.43 7.32
C TRP A 258 1.25 2.63 6.70
N TYR A 259 2.01 3.45 6.00
CA TYR A 259 1.49 4.61 5.30
C TYR A 259 0.56 4.16 4.17
N THR A 260 -0.65 4.73 4.10
CA THR A 260 -1.67 4.32 3.12
C THR A 260 -1.51 4.97 1.75
N GLY A 261 -0.63 5.97 1.64
CA GLY A 261 -0.52 6.82 0.46
C GLY A 261 -1.35 8.11 0.54
N VAL A 262 -2.20 8.26 1.56
CA VAL A 262 -3.09 9.41 1.70
C VAL A 262 -2.47 10.47 2.60
N THR A 263 -2.46 11.70 2.10
CA THR A 263 -2.06 12.92 2.83
C THR A 263 -3.05 14.04 2.61
N GLY A 264 -3.10 14.98 3.55
CA GLY A 264 -3.75 16.27 3.34
C GLY A 264 -3.04 17.37 4.13
N ARG A 265 -3.49 18.60 3.91
CA ARG A 265 -3.05 19.78 4.67
C ARG A 265 -4.29 20.50 5.17
N THR A 266 -4.25 20.94 6.42
CA THR A 266 -5.40 21.62 7.02
C THR A 266 -5.57 23.04 6.45
N GLY A 267 -6.83 23.43 6.25
CA GLY A 267 -7.21 24.80 5.90
C GLY A 267 -7.21 25.75 7.10
N ALA A 268 -7.76 26.95 6.91
CA ALA A 268 -7.78 28.01 7.92
C ALA A 268 -8.49 27.62 9.24
N ASP A 269 -9.48 26.73 9.17
CA ASP A 269 -10.24 26.21 10.32
C ASP A 269 -9.59 24.98 10.98
N GLY A 270 -8.41 24.57 10.50
CA GLY A 270 -7.69 23.40 10.96
C GLY A 270 -8.24 22.07 10.46
N THR A 271 -9.12 22.04 9.45
CA THR A 271 -9.66 20.79 8.89
C THR A 271 -9.05 20.45 7.54
N ALA A 272 -8.95 19.15 7.24
CA ALA A 272 -8.65 18.62 5.93
C ALA A 272 -9.62 17.48 5.60
N VAL A 273 -10.10 17.44 4.36
CA VAL A 273 -10.95 16.34 3.86
C VAL A 273 -10.07 15.37 3.08
N LEU A 274 -10.12 14.09 3.45
CA LEU A 274 -9.33 13.01 2.87
C LEU A 274 -10.28 11.94 2.31
N ASP A 275 -9.96 11.36 1.15
CA ASP A 275 -10.72 10.22 0.63
C ASP A 275 -10.18 8.90 1.20
N LEU A 276 -10.95 8.27 2.09
CA LEU A 276 -10.56 7.03 2.77
C LEU A 276 -11.49 5.89 2.41
N ALA A 277 -10.90 4.75 2.04
CA ALA A 277 -11.59 3.47 1.94
C ALA A 277 -11.95 2.90 3.33
N ASP A 278 -12.87 1.95 3.38
CA ASP A 278 -13.28 1.29 4.62
C ASP A 278 -12.10 0.50 5.21
N GLY A 279 -11.88 0.57 6.52
CA GLY A 279 -10.72 -0.03 7.17
C GLY A 279 -10.33 0.63 8.48
N GLN A 280 -9.29 0.10 9.12
CA GLN A 280 -8.76 0.68 10.36
C GLN A 280 -7.61 1.63 10.07
N VAL A 281 -7.75 2.88 10.48
CA VAL A 281 -6.80 3.95 10.18
C VAL A 281 -6.43 4.76 11.43
N LYS A 282 -5.26 5.38 11.41
CA LYS A 282 -4.85 6.42 12.33
C LYS A 282 -4.15 7.54 11.59
N PHE A 283 -4.22 8.73 12.14
CA PHE A 283 -3.74 9.94 11.50
C PHE A 283 -2.52 10.47 12.25
N ARG A 284 -1.56 11.02 11.49
CA ARG A 284 -0.38 11.68 12.05
C ARG A 284 -0.27 13.10 11.54
N ALA A 285 -0.17 14.06 12.45
CA ALA A 285 0.23 15.42 12.14
C ALA A 285 1.68 15.66 12.58
N TYR A 286 2.39 16.55 11.87
CA TYR A 286 3.68 17.08 12.31
C TYR A 286 3.54 18.57 12.59
N TYR A 287 3.91 19.00 13.79
CA TYR A 287 3.82 20.41 14.20
C TYR A 287 4.92 20.73 15.23
N GLN A 288 5.55 21.90 15.10
CA GLN A 288 6.61 22.40 16.01
C GLN A 288 7.71 21.36 16.38
N GLY A 289 8.10 20.47 15.48
CA GLY A 289 9.16 19.49 15.74
C GLY A 289 8.72 18.16 16.35
N HIS A 290 7.40 17.95 16.50
CA HIS A 290 6.81 16.77 17.12
C HIS A 290 5.75 16.12 16.22
N TYR A 291 5.55 14.82 16.41
CA TYR A 291 4.49 14.04 15.76
C TYR A 291 3.34 13.82 16.73
N TYR A 292 2.13 14.08 16.26
CA TYR A 292 0.90 13.88 17.00
C TYR A 292 0.05 12.84 16.28
N TRP A 293 -0.53 11.92 17.04
CA TRP A 293 -1.30 10.81 16.51
C TRP A 293 -2.73 10.87 17.01
N SER A 294 -3.67 10.51 16.14
CA SER A 294 -5.00 10.11 16.60
C SER A 294 -4.96 8.71 17.21
N GLU A 295 -6.06 8.33 17.84
CA GLU A 295 -6.37 6.91 18.07
C GLU A 295 -6.59 6.15 16.75
N ILE A 296 -6.65 4.83 16.84
CA ILE A 296 -7.06 3.97 15.72
C ILE A 296 -8.59 4.05 15.61
N LEU A 297 -9.07 4.32 14.40
CA LEU A 297 -10.47 4.52 14.07
C LEU A 297 -10.86 3.54 12.95
N THR A 298 -12.12 3.11 12.94
CA THR A 298 -12.66 2.24 11.89
C THR A 298 -13.55 3.06 10.96
N THR A 299 -13.19 3.13 9.68
CA THR A 299 -14.07 3.63 8.62
C THR A 299 -14.94 2.47 8.11
N PRO A 300 -16.26 2.66 7.92
CA PRO A 300 -16.98 3.94 7.92
C PRO A 300 -17.71 4.27 9.23
N ASP A 301 -17.47 3.51 10.32
CA ASP A 301 -18.17 3.70 11.60
C ASP A 301 -18.03 5.13 12.13
N VAL A 302 -16.90 5.77 11.84
CA VAL A 302 -16.68 7.21 12.02
C VAL A 302 -16.36 7.90 10.70
N THR A 303 -16.72 9.17 10.60
CA THR A 303 -16.49 10.02 9.42
C THR A 303 -15.57 11.21 9.69
N SER A 304 -15.11 11.35 10.93
CA SER A 304 -14.17 12.40 11.31
C SER A 304 -13.24 11.99 12.43
N ALA A 305 -12.11 12.67 12.52
CA ALA A 305 -11.11 12.51 13.59
C ALA A 305 -10.56 13.87 14.01
N THR A 306 -10.11 13.96 15.27
CA THR A 306 -9.35 15.12 15.75
C THR A 306 -7.97 14.68 16.23
N ILE A 307 -6.94 15.38 15.79
CA ILE A 307 -5.57 15.29 16.31
C ILE A 307 -5.35 16.50 17.20
N ASN A 308 -5.32 16.29 18.51
CA ASN A 308 -5.03 17.34 19.47
C ASN A 308 -3.51 17.48 19.60
N ILE A 309 -2.99 18.67 19.30
CA ILE A 309 -1.56 18.98 19.47
C ILE A 309 -1.27 19.70 20.80
N GLY A 310 -2.32 20.03 21.55
CA GLY A 310 -2.20 20.62 22.89
C GLY A 310 -1.52 21.99 22.94
N ARG A 311 -1.47 22.73 21.82
CA ARG A 311 -0.87 24.06 21.77
C ARG A 311 -1.48 24.98 22.83
N ARG A 312 -0.63 25.53 23.70
CA ARG A 312 -1.01 26.37 24.85
C ARG A 312 0.07 27.40 25.19
N PRO A 313 -0.27 28.49 25.88
CA PRO A 313 0.72 29.44 26.39
C PRO A 313 1.67 28.77 27.40
N PHE A 314 2.96 29.04 27.27
CA PHE A 314 4.02 28.54 28.13
C PHE A 314 4.98 29.68 28.49
N THR A 315 5.25 29.87 29.78
CA THR A 315 6.08 30.98 30.25
C THR A 315 7.55 30.56 30.38
N VAL A 316 8.46 31.28 29.73
CA VAL A 316 9.90 31.09 29.90
C VAL A 316 10.50 32.31 30.59
N LYS A 317 11.24 32.09 31.67
CA LYS A 317 11.99 33.13 32.38
C LYS A 317 13.48 33.01 32.10
N VAL A 318 14.15 34.13 31.81
CA VAL A 318 15.62 34.22 31.82
C VAL A 318 16.04 34.86 33.13
N ALA A 319 16.64 34.06 34.00
CA ALA A 319 17.04 34.48 35.35
C ALA A 319 18.53 34.82 35.40
N GLY A 320 18.83 36.02 35.92
CA GLY A 320 20.17 36.50 36.25
C GLY A 320 20.53 36.23 37.71
N ALA A 321 21.29 37.13 38.33
CA ALA A 321 21.62 37.02 39.76
C ALA A 321 20.36 37.26 40.63
N ALA A 322 20.25 36.51 41.75
CA ALA A 322 19.17 36.64 42.73
C ALA A 322 17.75 36.58 42.13
N ASP A 323 17.53 35.70 41.15
CA ASP A 323 16.27 35.53 40.40
C ASP A 323 15.76 36.78 39.66
N GLY A 324 16.61 37.80 39.50
CA GLY A 324 16.31 39.00 38.72
C GLY A 324 16.11 38.64 37.24
N GLY A 325 15.00 39.07 36.65
CA GLY A 325 14.73 38.83 35.23
C GLY A 325 15.64 39.64 34.31
N ILE A 326 16.10 39.04 33.22
CA ILE A 326 16.91 39.73 32.22
C ILE A 326 16.06 40.10 31.00
N PRO A 327 15.87 41.40 30.71
CA PRO A 327 15.05 41.84 29.58
C PRO A 327 15.77 41.74 28.24
N ASP A 328 14.99 41.74 27.16
CA ASP A 328 15.43 41.77 25.76
C ASP A 328 16.34 40.58 25.34
N VAL A 329 16.19 39.44 25.99
CA VAL A 329 16.91 38.20 25.66
C VAL A 329 16.09 37.38 24.68
N ARG A 330 16.67 37.08 23.50
CA ARG A 330 16.03 36.20 22.51
C ARG A 330 16.13 34.74 22.93
N ILE A 331 14.99 34.08 23.05
CA ILE A 331 14.83 32.66 23.34
C ILE A 331 14.50 31.90 22.06
N HIS A 332 15.10 30.73 21.89
CA HIS A 332 14.77 29.77 20.84
C HIS A 332 14.34 28.45 21.48
N VAL A 333 13.29 27.84 20.93
CA VAL A 333 12.77 26.56 21.43
C VAL A 333 13.32 25.41 20.60
N TYR A 334 13.78 24.37 21.28
CA TYR A 334 14.30 23.16 20.66
C TYR A 334 13.55 21.95 21.20
N ASN A 335 13.32 20.94 20.37
CA ASN A 335 12.83 19.65 20.86
C ASN A 335 13.94 18.90 21.62
N GLU A 336 13.59 17.77 22.24
CA GLU A 336 14.54 16.90 22.96
C GLU A 336 15.78 16.49 22.12
N ARG A 337 15.61 16.35 20.80
CA ARG A 337 16.66 15.94 19.86
C ARG A 337 17.60 17.10 19.48
N GLY A 338 17.33 18.30 19.97
CA GLY A 338 18.10 19.51 19.66
C GLY A 338 17.76 20.14 18.32
N TRP A 339 16.61 19.82 17.73
CA TRP A 339 16.11 20.50 16.53
C TRP A 339 15.31 21.73 16.88
N TYR A 340 15.55 22.81 16.16
CA TYR A 340 14.82 24.06 16.34
C TYR A 340 13.36 23.88 15.90
N THR A 341 12.42 24.27 16.76
CA THR A 341 10.98 24.08 16.50
C THR A 341 10.36 25.16 15.61
N GLY A 342 11.12 26.23 15.32
CA GLY A 342 10.61 27.43 14.65
C GLY A 342 10.06 28.49 15.61
N VAL A 343 9.95 28.19 16.91
CA VAL A 343 9.41 29.12 17.90
C VAL A 343 10.52 29.96 18.53
N THR A 344 10.31 31.28 18.60
CA THR A 344 11.21 32.23 19.27
C THR A 344 10.42 33.35 19.93
N GLY A 345 11.01 33.99 20.93
CA GLY A 345 10.47 35.19 21.56
C GLY A 345 11.58 36.00 22.22
N ARG A 346 11.25 37.20 22.68
CA ARG A 346 12.16 38.06 23.46
C ARG A 346 11.56 38.30 24.85
N THR A 347 12.39 38.26 25.88
CA THR A 347 11.95 38.54 27.24
C THR A 347 11.54 40.00 27.43
N GLY A 348 10.48 40.22 28.20
CA GLY A 348 10.01 41.54 28.63
C GLY A 348 10.83 42.11 29.78
N ALA A 349 10.34 43.19 30.39
CA ALA A 349 11.04 43.93 31.45
C ALA A 349 11.33 43.08 32.70
N ASP A 350 10.48 42.10 32.99
CA ASP A 350 10.58 41.14 34.10
C ASP A 350 11.40 39.89 33.75
N GLY A 351 12.00 39.84 32.57
CA GLY A 351 12.76 38.69 32.08
C GLY A 351 11.91 37.50 31.65
N THR A 352 10.60 37.65 31.47
CA THR A 352 9.72 36.56 31.01
C THR A 352 9.28 36.74 29.57
N VAL A 353 8.94 35.64 28.91
CA VAL A 353 8.25 35.61 27.62
C VAL A 353 7.20 34.50 27.63
N VAL A 354 6.04 34.75 27.05
CA VAL A 354 5.00 33.73 26.84
C VAL A 354 5.09 33.24 25.40
N LEU A 355 5.18 31.93 25.22
CA LEU A 355 5.28 31.26 23.93
C LEU A 355 4.12 30.28 23.75
N ASP A 356 3.51 30.22 22.56
CA ASP A 356 2.50 29.21 22.26
C ASP A 356 3.17 27.90 21.81
N LEU A 357 3.19 26.91 22.70
CA LEU A 357 3.89 25.65 22.52
C LEU A 357 2.91 24.47 22.51
N ALA A 358 3.11 23.57 21.56
CA ALA A 358 2.42 22.29 21.48
C ALA A 358 2.98 21.27 22.50
N ASP A 359 2.19 20.24 22.82
CA ASP A 359 2.58 19.20 23.76
C ASP A 359 3.83 18.46 23.26
N GLY A 360 4.74 18.10 24.16
CA GLY A 360 6.01 17.47 23.81
C GLY A 360 7.15 17.88 24.73
N GLN A 361 8.32 17.26 24.48
CA GLN A 361 9.53 17.52 25.24
C GLN A 361 10.39 18.58 24.55
N VAL A 362 10.64 19.67 25.27
CA VAL A 362 11.34 20.85 24.76
C VAL A 362 12.41 21.34 25.72
N LYS A 363 13.39 22.07 25.19
CA LYS A 363 14.37 22.86 25.95
C LYS A 363 14.56 24.22 25.30
N PHE A 364 14.97 25.19 26.09
CA PHE A 364 15.05 26.59 25.67
C PHE A 364 16.49 27.05 25.62
N ARG A 365 16.84 27.85 24.61
CA ARG A 365 18.16 28.45 24.48
C ARG A 365 18.08 29.97 24.47
N ALA A 366 18.80 30.60 25.38
CA ALA A 366 19.08 32.04 25.36
C ALA A 366 20.48 32.31 24.81
N TYR A 367 20.67 33.47 24.19
CA TYR A 367 21.98 34.02 23.87
C TYR A 367 22.18 35.31 24.66
N TYR A 368 23.15 35.32 25.56
CA TYR A 368 23.41 36.44 26.47
C TYR A 368 24.92 36.58 26.70
N GLN A 369 25.43 37.83 26.69
CA GLN A 369 26.86 38.13 26.86
C GLN A 369 27.81 37.23 26.04
N ALA A 370 27.45 37.01 24.78
CA ALA A 370 28.17 36.15 23.83
C ALA A 370 28.26 34.66 24.18
N HIS A 371 27.42 34.17 25.09
CA HIS A 371 27.32 32.77 25.48
C HIS A 371 25.90 32.22 25.23
N TYR A 372 25.81 30.91 25.01
CA TYR A 372 24.54 30.20 24.96
C TYR A 372 24.23 29.60 26.31
N HIS A 373 22.99 29.80 26.77
CA HIS A 373 22.47 29.23 27.99
C HIS A 373 21.26 28.38 27.67
N TRP A 374 21.16 27.23 28.32
CA TRP A 374 20.10 26.26 28.08
C TRP A 374 19.32 26.01 29.36
N SER A 375 18.00 25.81 29.24
CA SER A 375 17.22 25.16 30.29
C SER A 375 17.45 23.65 30.28
N ASP A 376 16.99 22.99 31.34
CA ASP A 376 16.70 21.56 31.29
C ASP A 376 15.57 21.25 30.29
N ILE A 377 15.46 19.98 29.92
CA ILE A 377 14.33 19.49 29.13
C ILE A 377 13.09 19.45 30.04
N VAL A 378 11.98 19.97 29.52
CA VAL A 378 10.67 19.94 30.16
C VAL A 378 9.64 19.24 29.28
N THR A 379 8.62 18.65 29.89
CA THR A 379 7.52 17.99 29.18
C THR A 379 6.27 18.86 29.28
N ILE A 380 5.72 19.25 28.12
CA ILE A 380 4.42 19.92 28.01
C ILE A 380 3.37 18.83 27.77
N PRO A 381 2.27 18.78 28.53
CA PRO A 381 1.75 19.84 29.40
C PRO A 381 2.04 19.69 30.90
N ASP A 382 2.89 18.75 31.28
CA ASP A 382 3.17 18.42 32.69
C ASP A 382 3.66 19.65 33.49
N VAL A 383 4.35 20.57 32.82
CA VAL A 383 4.71 21.89 33.35
C VAL A 383 4.24 23.02 32.42
N THR A 384 4.05 24.21 33.01
CA THR A 384 3.57 25.41 32.32
C THR A 384 4.63 26.52 32.23
N SER A 385 5.80 26.30 32.82
CA SER A 385 6.90 27.26 32.77
C SER A 385 8.27 26.59 32.86
N ALA A 386 9.30 27.31 32.40
CA ALA A 386 10.70 26.92 32.53
C ALA A 386 11.58 28.14 32.78
N THR A 387 12.72 27.92 33.45
CA THR A 387 13.73 28.95 33.69
C THR A 387 15.02 28.61 32.95
N ILE A 388 15.63 29.61 32.32
CA ILE A 388 17.00 29.56 31.81
C ILE A 388 17.87 30.31 32.81
N GLU A 389 18.70 29.56 33.53
CA GLU A 389 19.65 30.13 34.48
C GLU A 389 20.90 30.64 33.77
N ILE A 390 21.12 31.96 33.81
CA ILE A 390 22.28 32.61 33.21
C ILE A 390 23.49 32.57 34.17
N GLY A 391 23.22 32.50 35.49
CA GLY A 391 24.25 32.36 36.51
C GLY A 391 25.15 33.58 36.67
N GLN A 392 24.59 34.80 36.64
CA GLN A 392 25.41 36.00 36.76
C GLN A 392 26.16 36.06 38.11
N ARG A 393 27.46 36.36 38.04
CA ARG A 393 28.34 36.59 39.19
C ARG A 393 29.09 37.92 39.03
N PRO A 394 29.30 38.68 40.11
CA PRO A 394 30.25 39.79 40.08
C PRO A 394 31.66 39.24 39.92
N VAL A 395 32.38 39.74 38.91
CA VAL A 395 33.78 39.43 38.64
C VAL A 395 34.57 40.71 38.82
N THR A 396 35.60 40.66 39.67
CA THR A 396 36.47 41.80 39.96
C THR A 396 37.71 41.75 39.07
N ILE A 397 37.92 42.79 38.26
CA ILE A 397 39.08 42.89 37.37
C ILE A 397 40.03 43.94 37.94
N LEU A 398 41.25 43.54 38.28
CA LEU A 398 42.31 44.40 38.75
C LEU A 398 43.27 44.75 37.60
N VAL A 399 43.51 46.04 37.38
CA VAL A 399 44.50 46.53 36.41
C VAL A 399 45.68 47.15 37.15
N VAL A 400 46.89 46.66 36.89
CA VAL A 400 48.13 47.16 37.50
C VAL A 400 49.22 47.41 36.45
N ASP A 401 50.20 48.24 36.77
CA ASP A 401 51.43 48.38 35.99
C ASP A 401 52.45 47.26 36.28
N GLN A 402 53.66 47.36 35.69
CA GLN A 402 54.78 46.43 35.93
C GLN A 402 55.20 46.35 37.40
N GLY A 403 55.06 47.43 38.16
CA GLY A 403 55.37 47.50 39.58
C GLY A 403 54.27 46.94 40.48
N GLY A 404 53.14 46.50 39.91
CA GLY A 404 51.97 46.07 40.66
C GLY A 404 51.11 47.22 41.19
N THR A 405 51.37 48.46 40.77
CA THR A 405 50.60 49.64 41.22
C THR A 405 49.26 49.70 40.48
N PRO A 406 48.12 49.81 41.19
CA PRO A 406 46.81 49.85 40.56
C PRO A 406 46.61 51.08 39.66
N GLN A 407 45.96 50.87 38.52
CA GLN A 407 45.77 51.89 37.49
C GLN A 407 44.31 52.32 37.41
N ALA A 408 44.03 53.58 37.76
CA ALA A 408 42.69 54.17 37.72
C ALA A 408 42.29 54.66 36.32
N ASN A 409 40.98 54.76 36.07
CA ASN A 409 40.38 55.27 34.83
C ASN A 409 40.79 54.51 33.55
N VAL A 410 41.26 53.27 33.66
CA VAL A 410 41.57 52.41 32.53
C VAL A 410 40.30 51.76 32.02
N ARG A 411 40.05 51.81 30.70
CA ARG A 411 38.84 51.20 30.12
C ARG A 411 39.08 49.71 29.89
N VAL A 412 38.25 48.88 30.50
CA VAL A 412 38.31 47.42 30.43
C VAL A 412 37.10 46.90 29.66
N TYR A 413 37.33 45.90 28.81
CA TYR A 413 36.32 45.23 28.00
C TYR A 413 36.35 43.73 28.29
N ALA A 414 35.18 43.10 28.40
CA ALA A 414 35.08 41.65 28.50
C ALA A 414 34.88 41.03 27.09
N PHE A 415 35.65 39.99 26.82
CA PHE A 415 35.58 39.19 25.62
C PHE A 415 35.38 37.72 25.98
N THR A 416 34.82 36.93 25.08
CA THR A 416 34.93 35.47 25.16
C THR A 416 36.37 35.05 24.85
N THR A 417 36.74 33.81 25.20
CA THR A 417 38.06 33.24 24.83
C THR A 417 38.26 33.11 23.31
N ARG A 418 37.20 33.27 22.51
CA ARG A 418 37.24 33.36 21.04
C ARG A 418 37.34 34.80 20.52
N ASN A 419 37.65 35.77 21.39
CA ASN A 419 37.77 37.19 21.07
C ASN A 419 36.47 37.85 20.58
N TRP A 420 35.31 37.35 20.98
CA TRP A 420 34.04 38.05 20.73
C TRP A 420 33.72 39.00 21.87
N TYR A 421 33.44 40.26 21.55
CA TYR A 421 33.05 41.24 22.55
C TYR A 421 31.70 40.87 23.16
N THR A 422 31.60 40.84 24.48
CA THR A 422 30.39 40.39 25.18
C THR A 422 29.33 41.49 25.33
N GLY A 423 29.66 42.73 24.96
CA GLY A 423 28.85 43.90 25.24
C GLY A 423 29.17 44.60 26.57
N VAL A 424 30.02 43.98 27.41
CA VAL A 424 30.34 44.49 28.75
C VAL A 424 31.65 45.26 28.77
N SER A 425 31.62 46.51 29.24
CA SER A 425 32.81 47.33 29.47
C SER A 425 32.62 48.29 30.64
N GLY A 426 33.73 48.76 31.21
CA GLY A 426 33.73 49.74 32.30
C GLY A 426 35.10 50.39 32.47
N ARG A 427 35.22 51.24 33.49
CA ARG A 427 36.48 51.92 33.84
C ARG A 427 36.90 51.55 35.25
N THR A 428 38.20 51.41 35.47
CA THR A 428 38.75 51.13 36.80
C THR A 428 38.61 52.32 37.74
N GLY A 429 38.35 52.05 39.02
CA GLY A 429 38.33 53.02 40.11
C GLY A 429 39.73 53.39 40.61
N GLY A 430 39.81 54.14 41.72
CA GLY A 430 41.07 54.59 42.32
C GLY A 430 41.95 53.45 42.87
N ASP A 431 41.34 52.30 43.16
CA ASP A 431 41.99 51.04 43.55
C ASP A 431 42.40 50.17 42.35
N GLY A 432 42.25 50.68 41.12
CA GLY A 432 42.52 49.97 39.88
C GLY A 432 41.57 48.82 39.57
N GLN A 433 40.42 48.74 40.25
CA GLN A 433 39.44 47.68 40.05
C GLN A 433 38.23 48.13 39.25
N VAL A 434 37.64 47.21 38.50
CA VAL A 434 36.30 47.33 37.92
C VAL A 434 35.54 46.02 38.13
N ILE A 435 34.25 46.09 38.46
CA ILE A 435 33.41 44.92 38.68
C ILE A 435 32.46 44.75 37.50
N PHE A 436 32.41 43.54 36.94
CA PHE A 436 31.45 43.17 35.90
C PHE A 436 30.52 42.07 36.40
N ASN A 437 29.21 42.22 36.17
CA ASN A 437 28.26 41.13 36.33
C ASN A 437 28.27 40.26 35.08
N LEU A 438 28.99 39.14 35.14
CA LEU A 438 29.19 38.22 34.02
C LEU A 438 28.37 36.95 34.22
N SER A 439 27.73 36.48 33.15
CA SER A 439 27.06 35.18 33.11
C SER A 439 28.05 34.02 33.22
N ASN A 440 27.56 32.80 33.44
CA ASN A 440 28.40 31.62 33.34
C ASN A 440 29.02 31.52 31.93
N GLY A 441 30.33 31.30 31.85
CA GLY A 441 31.05 31.32 30.58
C GLY A 441 32.55 31.52 30.73
N ALA A 442 33.26 31.45 29.61
CA ALA A 442 34.71 31.64 29.57
C ALA A 442 35.04 33.03 29.02
N TYR A 443 35.86 33.77 29.77
CA TYR A 443 36.13 35.18 29.53
C TYR A 443 37.62 35.49 29.49
N ARG A 444 37.94 36.56 28.76
CA ARG A 444 39.22 37.26 28.79
C ARG A 444 38.96 38.75 28.82
N PHE A 445 39.80 39.51 29.52
CA PHE A 445 39.62 40.95 29.69
C PHE A 445 40.70 41.73 28.98
N ARG A 446 40.30 42.80 28.31
CA ARG A 446 41.21 43.72 27.63
C ARG A 446 41.21 45.08 28.31
N ALA A 447 42.35 45.51 28.82
CA ALA A 447 42.55 46.87 29.31
C ALA A 447 43.17 47.73 28.19
N ASN A 448 42.54 48.87 27.89
CA ASN A 448 43.06 49.82 26.92
C ASN A 448 43.66 51.03 27.64
N THR A 449 44.95 51.25 27.45
CA THR A 449 45.71 52.42 27.94
C THR A 449 46.10 53.33 26.77
N SER A 450 46.81 54.42 27.05
CA SER A 450 47.46 55.24 26.02
C SER A 450 48.60 54.51 25.30
N SER A 451 49.23 53.52 25.95
CA SER A 451 50.36 52.74 25.40
C SER A 451 49.92 51.54 24.55
N GLY A 452 48.67 51.07 24.69
CA GLY A 452 48.15 49.96 23.89
C GLY A 452 47.01 49.20 24.55
N ALA A 453 46.81 47.96 24.11
CA ALA A 453 45.81 47.05 24.65
C ALA A 453 46.48 45.82 25.26
N PHE A 454 46.10 45.50 26.49
CA PHE A 454 46.67 44.43 27.30
C PHE A 454 45.59 43.45 27.69
N TRP A 455 45.92 42.16 27.77
CA TRP A 455 44.96 41.09 28.02
C TRP A 455 45.24 40.40 29.36
N SER A 456 44.16 39.95 30.03
CA SER A 456 44.27 39.01 31.14
C SER A 456 44.55 37.59 30.64
N ASP A 457 44.82 36.68 31.57
CA ASP A 457 44.58 35.25 31.34
C ASP A 457 43.08 34.96 31.19
N ASP A 458 42.78 33.79 30.64
CA ASP A 458 41.40 33.32 30.50
C ASP A 458 40.87 32.85 31.87
N ILE A 459 39.61 33.16 32.15
CA ILE A 459 38.90 32.67 33.34
C ILE A 459 37.57 32.02 32.94
N THR A 460 37.04 31.15 33.80
CA THR A 460 35.70 30.58 33.65
C THR A 460 34.84 31.03 34.81
N VAL A 461 33.68 31.63 34.54
CA VAL A 461 32.65 31.95 35.53
C VAL A 461 31.68 30.75 35.59
N PRO A 462 31.34 30.20 36.76
CA PRO A 462 31.58 30.76 38.11
C PRO A 462 32.87 30.29 38.80
N ASP A 463 33.69 29.46 38.15
CA ASP A 463 34.90 28.85 38.75
C ASP A 463 35.91 29.89 39.27
N SER A 464 35.97 31.06 38.62
CA SER A 464 36.73 32.22 39.06
C SER A 464 35.90 33.50 38.96
N THR A 465 36.01 34.34 39.98
CA THR A 465 35.36 35.66 40.10
C THR A 465 36.36 36.80 40.18
N SER A 466 37.62 36.58 39.81
CA SER A 466 38.61 37.63 39.70
C SER A 466 39.58 37.42 38.54
N ALA A 467 40.08 38.53 37.99
CA ALA A 467 41.09 38.52 36.94
C ALA A 467 42.06 39.70 37.11
N LYS A 468 43.28 39.54 36.59
CA LYS A 468 44.31 40.59 36.60
C LYS A 468 44.73 40.91 35.17
N VAL A 469 44.88 42.20 34.87
CA VAL A 469 45.53 42.69 33.64
C VAL A 469 46.76 43.50 34.04
N SER A 470 47.92 43.13 33.51
CA SER A 470 49.16 43.90 33.70
C SER A 470 49.41 44.76 32.47
N VAL A 471 49.52 46.08 32.65
CA VAL A 471 49.76 47.05 31.58
C VAL A 471 51.21 47.51 31.59
N HIS A 472 51.76 47.82 30.41
CA HIS A 472 53.17 48.20 30.21
C HIS A 472 53.30 49.48 29.38
#